data_AF-A0A7D9LFL5-F1
#
_entry.id   AF-A0A7D9LFL5-F1
#
_cell.length_a   1.000
_cell.length_b   1.000
_cell.length_c   1.000
_cell.angle_alpha   90.00
_cell.angle_beta   90.00
_cell.angle_gamma   90.00
#
_symmetry.space_group_name_H-M   'P 1'
#
loop_
_entity.id
_entity.type
_entity.pdbx_description
1 polymer ?
#
loop_
_entity_poly.entity_id
_entity_poly.type
_entity_poly.pdbx_seq_one_letter_code
_entity_poly.pdbx_strand_id
1 'polypeptide(L)'
;ISLDSVDVLAAIKTIDSSKAQGPDKIPAKILVECAEQISPSLTDLFNLSLQSGTLPTEWKLANIVPLLKKAPAEKVENYRAISLLSLVSKLLERCILNKIIDHIASNLSNLQFGFLKGRSTTSQLLSVYHKIQEAMDAGIQTDMVFLDFSKAFDSVNHHKLIFKLKLFGITGKLHDWLKDYLSNRSQQTTVLGATSMPLPVLSGVPQGSILGPILFLIYINDIVEVVHRDSGMALYADDSKCFRVIKSLNDSLLLQSDLDNLSSWSKSWNMDFNETKCAIVSFTRKHHPIIQSYSLNGSELRKVNEQKDLGILTTSSMEWSSHVATVCSKANRTLGYIRRCSAEIGSLNARRTLYTSLVRSLFSYGSQLWAPQKIKYINMMERVQRRATKFLLKLPFRTKVSYQTRLLKLGLLPLTYWLEILDLVFYFRTLKGEIFLDNNGLVQIKQQIRISRHNNPQSGVLAEIPRAKTVSFQNSFFVRTSRIWNSLTPVERDLSQSAATFKRSLTRKYNGLLRDVYDPDNAVTLKSNCVKCHVNRELAHVLQKPCCF
;
A
#
# COMPACT_ATOMS: atom_id res chain seq x y z
N ILE A 1 -23.77 18.20 -12.99
CA ILE A 1 -22.59 18.80 -12.30
C ILE A 1 -22.41 20.20 -12.87
N SER A 2 -22.16 21.17 -12.00
CA SER A 2 -21.67 22.50 -12.39
C SER A 2 -20.42 22.80 -11.55
N LEU A 3 -19.48 23.52 -12.14
CA LEU A 3 -18.23 23.92 -11.53
C LEU A 3 -18.22 25.42 -11.32
N ASP A 4 -17.70 25.89 -10.20
CA ASP A 4 -17.41 27.30 -9.98
C ASP A 4 -15.92 27.61 -10.16
N SER A 5 -15.58 28.90 -10.17
CA SER A 5 -14.19 29.34 -10.35
C SER A 5 -13.30 28.95 -9.17
N VAL A 6 -13.87 28.77 -7.98
CA VAL A 6 -13.13 28.37 -6.77
C VAL A 6 -12.71 26.91 -6.86
N ASP A 7 -13.60 26.03 -7.34
CA ASP A 7 -13.32 24.62 -7.62
C ASP A 7 -12.14 24.48 -8.58
N VAL A 8 -12.20 25.23 -9.69
CA VAL A 8 -11.17 25.19 -10.75
C VAL A 8 -9.85 25.75 -10.24
N LEU A 9 -9.87 26.89 -9.57
CA LEU A 9 -8.67 27.51 -8.97
C LEU A 9 -8.02 26.58 -7.95
N ALA A 10 -8.81 25.96 -7.08
CA ALA A 10 -8.32 25.00 -6.10
C ALA A 10 -7.67 23.78 -6.79
N ALA A 11 -8.28 23.27 -7.86
CA ALA A 11 -7.73 22.17 -8.63
C ALA A 11 -6.41 22.55 -9.31
N ILE A 12 -6.29 23.75 -9.89
CA ILE A 12 -5.03 24.25 -10.50
C ILE A 12 -3.91 24.33 -9.46
N LYS A 13 -4.19 24.83 -8.26
CA LYS A 13 -3.21 24.97 -7.18
C LYS A 13 -2.65 23.61 -6.69
N THR A 14 -3.29 22.49 -7.04
CA THR A 14 -2.76 21.13 -6.75
C THR A 14 -1.85 20.56 -7.85
N ILE A 15 -1.70 21.24 -8.98
CA ILE A 15 -0.84 20.80 -10.07
C ILE A 15 0.63 20.96 -9.65
N ASP A 16 1.39 19.89 -9.80
CA ASP A 16 2.85 19.95 -9.71
C ASP A 16 3.40 20.67 -10.95
N SER A 17 4.03 21.82 -10.73
CA SER A 17 4.53 22.72 -11.78
C SER A 17 5.63 22.10 -12.63
N SER A 18 6.23 21.00 -12.19
CA SER A 18 7.26 20.24 -12.92
C SER A 18 6.69 19.15 -13.84
N LYS A 19 5.36 18.98 -13.89
CA LYS A 19 4.75 17.94 -14.73
C LYS A 19 5.02 18.16 -16.22
N ALA A 20 5.29 17.04 -16.90
CA ALA A 20 5.40 16.98 -18.34
C ALA A 20 4.10 17.42 -19.03
N GLN A 21 4.25 18.13 -20.14
CA GLN A 21 3.15 18.60 -20.97
C GLN A 21 2.56 17.49 -21.85
N GLY A 22 1.29 17.65 -22.24
CA GLY A 22 0.60 16.78 -23.17
C GLY A 22 0.81 17.19 -24.63
N PRO A 23 -0.03 16.68 -25.55
CA PRO A 23 0.00 17.05 -26.96
C PRO A 23 -0.25 18.54 -27.23
N ASP A 24 -0.94 19.22 -26.31
CA ASP A 24 -1.23 20.66 -26.35
C ASP A 24 0.00 21.55 -26.08
N LYS A 25 1.11 20.97 -25.63
CA LYS A 25 2.37 21.68 -25.30
C LYS A 25 2.21 22.82 -24.28
N ILE A 26 1.15 22.78 -23.47
CA ILE A 26 0.93 23.76 -22.40
C ILE A 26 1.74 23.31 -21.17
N PRO A 27 2.72 24.09 -20.69
CA PRO A 27 3.47 23.76 -19.50
C PRO A 27 2.62 23.91 -18.22
N ALA A 28 2.78 22.98 -17.28
CA ALA A 28 2.10 23.02 -15.99
C ALA A 28 2.37 24.33 -15.22
N LYS A 29 3.60 24.85 -15.34
CA LYS A 29 4.02 26.10 -14.71
C LYS A 29 3.15 27.30 -15.09
N ILE A 30 2.77 27.43 -16.37
CA ILE A 30 1.91 28.53 -16.83
C ILE A 30 0.54 28.45 -16.17
N LEU A 31 -0.04 27.25 -16.10
CA LEU A 31 -1.34 27.05 -15.44
C LEU A 31 -1.29 27.46 -13.97
N VAL A 32 -0.22 27.10 -13.26
CA VAL A 32 -0.07 27.40 -11.82
C VAL A 32 0.20 28.88 -11.56
N GLU A 33 1.10 29.51 -12.32
CA GLU A 33 1.47 30.92 -12.11
C GLU A 33 0.38 31.90 -12.55
N CYS A 34 -0.40 31.56 -13.57
CA CYS A 34 -1.52 32.37 -14.05
C CYS A 34 -2.89 31.90 -13.53
N ALA A 35 -2.91 31.08 -12.46
CA ALA A 35 -4.10 30.37 -12.02
C ALA A 35 -5.30 31.30 -11.76
N GLU A 36 -5.07 32.45 -11.12
CA GLU A 36 -6.16 33.39 -10.78
C GLU A 36 -6.80 34.01 -12.03
N GLN A 37 -5.99 34.29 -13.05
CA GLN A 37 -6.45 34.92 -14.29
C GLN A 37 -7.15 33.92 -15.23
N ILE A 38 -6.67 32.67 -15.29
CA ILE A 38 -7.21 31.66 -16.22
C ILE A 38 -8.40 30.89 -15.66
N SER A 39 -8.55 30.81 -14.33
CA SER A 39 -9.60 30.00 -13.70
C SER A 39 -11.01 30.36 -14.17
N PRO A 40 -11.40 31.65 -14.31
CA PRO A 40 -12.74 32.00 -14.80
C PRO A 40 -13.01 31.44 -16.21
N SER A 41 -12.11 31.67 -17.16
CA SER A 41 -12.28 31.20 -18.54
C SER A 41 -12.28 29.68 -18.65
N LEU A 42 -11.44 28.99 -17.86
CA LEU A 42 -11.46 27.53 -17.80
C LEU A 42 -12.76 27.00 -17.17
N THR A 43 -13.33 27.72 -16.22
CA THR A 43 -14.63 27.37 -15.61
C THR A 43 -15.74 27.40 -16.64
N ASP A 44 -15.81 28.44 -17.46
CA ASP A 44 -16.80 28.58 -18.53
C ASP A 44 -16.64 27.46 -19.56
N LEU A 45 -15.41 27.20 -20.00
CA LEU A 45 -15.09 26.11 -20.94
C LEU A 45 -15.48 24.73 -20.38
N PHE A 46 -15.19 24.47 -19.11
CA PHE A 46 -15.51 23.22 -18.46
C PHE A 46 -17.01 23.02 -18.29
N ASN A 47 -17.74 24.05 -17.88
CA ASN A 47 -19.19 23.99 -17.78
C ASN A 47 -19.84 23.80 -19.14
N LEU A 48 -19.34 24.46 -20.19
CA LEU A 48 -19.82 24.25 -21.56
C LEU A 48 -19.66 22.79 -21.99
N SER A 49 -18.47 22.21 -21.78
CA SER A 49 -18.18 20.79 -22.06
C SER A 49 -19.10 19.84 -21.28
N LEU A 50 -19.33 20.10 -19.98
CA LEU A 50 -20.19 19.29 -19.14
C LEU A 50 -21.68 19.41 -19.52
N GLN A 51 -22.14 20.60 -19.91
CA GLN A 51 -23.53 20.84 -20.32
C GLN A 51 -23.83 20.26 -21.70
N SER A 52 -22.88 20.35 -22.64
CA SER A 52 -23.00 19.70 -23.95
C SER A 52 -22.94 18.18 -23.82
N GLY A 53 -22.19 17.67 -22.83
CA GLY A 53 -21.92 16.24 -22.69
C GLY A 53 -20.79 15.79 -23.62
N THR A 54 -19.89 16.69 -24.02
CA THR A 54 -18.83 16.42 -25.00
C THR A 54 -17.48 16.96 -24.54
N LEU A 55 -16.41 16.25 -24.89
CA LEU A 55 -15.02 16.64 -24.67
C LEU A 55 -14.45 17.29 -25.94
N PRO A 56 -13.70 18.40 -25.83
CA PRO A 56 -12.94 18.95 -26.95
C PRO A 56 -12.09 17.90 -27.67
N THR A 57 -12.13 17.90 -29.00
CA THR A 57 -11.44 16.91 -29.85
C THR A 57 -9.94 16.92 -29.64
N GLU A 58 -9.36 18.10 -29.40
CA GLU A 58 -7.94 18.31 -29.12
C GLU A 58 -7.48 17.56 -27.85
N TRP A 59 -8.40 17.33 -26.91
CA TRP A 59 -8.12 16.62 -25.65
C TRP A 59 -8.26 15.09 -25.78
N LYS A 60 -8.67 14.59 -26.95
CA LYS A 60 -8.81 13.16 -27.24
C LYS A 60 -7.53 12.51 -27.78
N LEU A 61 -6.49 13.31 -28.08
CA LEU A 61 -5.16 12.83 -28.43
C LEU A 61 -4.30 12.60 -27.17
N ALA A 62 -3.49 11.55 -27.17
CA ALA A 62 -2.51 11.26 -26.11
C ALA A 62 -1.11 10.97 -26.68
N ASN A 63 -0.06 11.43 -26.01
CA ASN A 63 1.32 11.02 -26.30
C ASN A 63 1.70 9.86 -25.38
N ILE A 64 2.07 8.72 -25.96
CA ILE A 64 2.54 7.55 -25.24
C ILE A 64 4.05 7.64 -25.06
N VAL A 65 4.49 7.65 -23.80
CA VAL A 65 5.90 7.56 -23.44
C VAL A 65 6.18 6.16 -22.88
N PRO A 66 7.00 5.34 -23.55
CA PRO A 66 7.35 4.01 -23.06
C PRO A 66 8.37 4.10 -21.92
N LEU A 67 8.03 3.59 -20.74
CA LEU A 67 8.93 3.50 -19.59
C LEU A 67 9.39 2.05 -19.38
N LEU A 68 10.70 1.82 -19.39
CA LEU A 68 11.26 0.48 -19.17
C LEU A 68 10.95 -0.01 -17.74
N LYS A 69 10.18 -1.10 -17.63
CA LYS A 69 9.75 -1.74 -16.37
C LYS A 69 10.71 -2.85 -15.94
N LYS A 70 11.27 -3.62 -16.88
CA LYS A 70 12.20 -4.73 -16.59
C LYS A 70 13.19 -4.93 -17.74
N ALA A 71 14.30 -5.61 -17.47
CA ALA A 71 15.25 -6.00 -18.51
C ALA A 71 14.77 -7.27 -19.25
N PRO A 72 15.24 -7.52 -20.48
CA PRO A 72 16.14 -6.68 -21.28
C PRO A 72 15.37 -5.62 -22.11
N ALA A 73 16.04 -4.56 -22.58
CA ALA A 73 15.37 -3.35 -23.11
C ALA A 73 14.86 -3.49 -24.55
N GLU A 74 15.17 -4.59 -25.23
CA GLU A 74 14.81 -4.87 -26.63
C GLU A 74 13.39 -5.43 -26.75
N LYS A 75 12.81 -5.88 -25.63
CA LYS A 75 11.49 -6.49 -25.57
C LYS A 75 10.42 -5.46 -25.28
N VAL A 76 9.46 -5.29 -26.21
CA VAL A 76 8.39 -4.28 -26.09
C VAL A 76 7.50 -4.54 -24.86
N GLU A 77 7.27 -5.80 -24.52
CA GLU A 77 6.50 -6.23 -23.33
C GLU A 77 7.14 -5.81 -22.00
N ASN A 78 8.38 -5.34 -22.04
CA ASN A 78 9.09 -4.83 -20.87
C ASN A 78 8.88 -3.33 -20.64
N TYR A 79 8.21 -2.63 -21.55
CA TYR A 79 7.85 -1.23 -21.38
C TYR A 79 6.42 -1.06 -20.87
N ARG A 80 6.23 -0.01 -20.07
CA ARG A 80 4.91 0.47 -19.68
C ARG A 80 4.59 1.71 -20.49
N ALA A 81 3.50 1.68 -21.24
CA ALA A 81 2.97 2.84 -21.93
C ALA A 81 2.36 3.82 -20.90
N ILE A 82 2.89 5.04 -20.82
CA ILE A 82 2.29 6.14 -20.04
C ILE A 82 1.68 7.14 -21.00
N SER A 83 0.38 7.41 -20.83
CA SER A 83 -0.36 8.40 -21.59
C SER A 83 -0.17 9.79 -20.99
N LEU A 84 0.53 10.66 -21.71
CA LEU A 84 0.54 12.09 -21.48
C LEU A 84 -0.68 12.70 -22.17
N LEU A 85 -1.63 13.17 -21.36
CA LEU A 85 -2.84 13.86 -21.79
C LEU A 85 -2.68 15.37 -21.65
N SER A 86 -3.54 16.14 -22.31
CA SER A 86 -3.67 17.58 -22.06
C SER A 86 -3.82 17.86 -20.56
N LEU A 87 -3.04 18.82 -20.05
CA LEU A 87 -3.10 19.19 -18.64
C LEU A 87 -4.44 19.84 -18.29
N VAL A 88 -5.01 20.60 -19.24
CA VAL A 88 -6.32 21.24 -19.10
C VAL A 88 -7.43 20.19 -19.05
N SER A 89 -7.35 19.16 -19.90
CA SER A 89 -8.26 18.00 -19.82
C SER A 89 -8.18 17.29 -18.46
N LYS A 90 -6.96 17.04 -17.96
CA LYS A 90 -6.75 16.43 -16.63
C LYS A 90 -7.26 17.30 -15.48
N LEU A 91 -7.26 18.62 -15.65
CA LEU A 91 -7.83 19.54 -14.69
C LEU A 91 -9.36 19.38 -14.63
N LEU A 92 -10.03 19.31 -15.78
CA LEU A 92 -11.46 18.99 -15.83
C LEU A 92 -11.77 17.63 -15.19
N GLU A 93 -10.98 16.60 -15.52
CA GLU A 93 -11.10 15.29 -14.89
C GLU A 93 -10.99 15.36 -13.36
N ARG A 94 -10.07 16.17 -12.84
CA ARG A 94 -9.91 16.40 -11.39
C ARG A 94 -11.14 17.06 -10.78
N CYS A 95 -11.68 18.09 -11.42
CA CYS A 95 -12.88 18.78 -10.95
C CYS A 95 -14.08 17.83 -10.92
N ILE A 96 -14.27 17.03 -11.99
CA ILE A 96 -15.32 16.00 -12.04
C ILE A 96 -15.12 14.98 -10.92
N LEU A 97 -13.90 14.44 -10.76
CA LEU A 97 -13.58 13.47 -9.73
C LEU A 97 -13.94 13.97 -8.33
N ASN A 98 -13.57 15.22 -8.01
CA ASN A 98 -13.87 15.82 -6.71
C ASN A 98 -15.39 15.88 -6.42
N LYS A 99 -16.24 16.01 -7.45
CA LYS A 99 -17.70 16.04 -7.30
C LYS A 99 -18.35 14.66 -7.21
N ILE A 100 -17.69 13.59 -7.69
CA ILE A 100 -18.29 12.25 -7.79
C ILE A 100 -17.64 11.19 -6.90
N ILE A 101 -16.46 11.46 -6.34
CA ILE A 101 -15.68 10.43 -5.63
C ILE A 101 -16.41 9.86 -4.42
N ASP A 102 -17.10 10.68 -3.63
CA ASP A 102 -17.81 10.21 -2.44
C ASP A 102 -18.97 9.28 -2.80
N HIS A 103 -19.73 9.63 -3.84
CA HIS A 103 -20.81 8.80 -4.41
C HIS A 103 -20.28 7.47 -4.96
N ILE A 104 -19.15 7.48 -5.66
CA ILE A 104 -18.55 6.25 -6.17
C ILE A 104 -18.01 5.40 -5.02
N ALA A 105 -17.28 6.01 -4.09
CA ALA A 105 -16.64 5.31 -2.97
C ALA A 105 -17.64 4.60 -2.06
N SER A 106 -18.85 5.14 -1.87
CA SER A 106 -19.90 4.49 -1.08
C SER A 106 -20.48 3.24 -1.76
N ASN A 107 -20.37 3.13 -3.09
CA ASN A 107 -20.88 2.00 -3.87
C ASN A 107 -19.79 0.99 -4.25
N LEU A 108 -18.51 1.31 -3.99
CA LEU A 108 -17.40 0.40 -4.22
C LEU A 108 -17.31 -0.66 -3.11
N SER A 109 -16.89 -1.86 -3.50
CA SER A 109 -16.65 -2.97 -2.56
C SER A 109 -15.66 -2.58 -1.46
N ASN A 110 -15.97 -3.00 -0.23
CA ASN A 110 -15.05 -2.87 0.91
C ASN A 110 -13.78 -3.72 0.76
N LEU A 111 -13.73 -4.64 -0.20
CA LEU A 111 -12.57 -5.47 -0.51
C LEU A 111 -11.58 -4.79 -1.48
N GLN A 112 -11.91 -3.61 -2.01
CA GLN A 112 -11.04 -2.82 -2.89
C GLN A 112 -10.16 -1.83 -2.11
N PHE A 113 -8.85 -1.96 -2.18
CA PHE A 113 -7.90 -1.10 -1.46
C PHE A 113 -7.06 -0.19 -2.35
N GLY A 114 -7.12 -0.36 -3.67
CA GLY A 114 -6.41 0.46 -4.64
C GLY A 114 -7.10 1.79 -4.89
N PHE A 115 -6.31 2.86 -5.07
CA PHE A 115 -6.75 4.22 -5.42
C PHE A 115 -7.77 4.91 -4.50
N LEU A 116 -8.12 4.30 -3.37
CA LEU A 116 -9.06 4.86 -2.41
C LEU A 116 -8.34 5.50 -1.22
N LYS A 117 -8.86 6.64 -0.76
CA LYS A 117 -8.34 7.36 0.41
C LYS A 117 -8.48 6.50 1.66
N GLY A 118 -7.45 6.53 2.52
CA GLY A 118 -7.43 5.73 3.76
C GLY A 118 -7.18 4.22 3.55
N ARG A 119 -7.09 3.76 2.30
CA ARG A 119 -6.72 2.38 1.95
C ARG A 119 -5.31 2.35 1.37
N SER A 120 -4.57 1.29 1.67
CA SER A 120 -3.16 1.14 1.28
C SER A 120 -2.83 -0.32 1.04
N THR A 121 -1.71 -0.59 0.38
CA THR A 121 -1.20 -1.97 0.23
C THR A 121 -1.02 -2.63 1.60
N THR A 122 -0.50 -1.88 2.57
CA THR A 122 -0.27 -2.39 3.93
C THR A 122 -1.58 -2.76 4.64
N SER A 123 -2.62 -1.93 4.53
CA SER A 123 -3.91 -2.24 5.17
C SER A 123 -4.63 -3.41 4.50
N GLN A 124 -4.51 -3.57 3.19
CA GLN A 124 -5.03 -4.76 2.49
C GLN A 124 -4.30 -6.03 2.95
N LEU A 125 -2.97 -6.00 2.92
CA LEU A 125 -2.14 -7.14 3.34
C LEU A 125 -2.43 -7.54 4.79
N LEU A 126 -2.54 -6.59 5.71
CA LEU A 126 -2.90 -6.89 7.10
C LEU A 126 -4.28 -7.54 7.24
N SER A 127 -5.27 -7.07 6.47
CA SER A 127 -6.63 -7.62 6.49
C SER A 127 -6.67 -9.09 6.02
N VAL A 128 -5.83 -9.44 5.05
CA VAL A 128 -5.74 -10.80 4.49
C VAL A 128 -4.88 -11.70 5.36
N TYR A 129 -3.64 -11.31 5.61
CA TYR A 129 -2.67 -12.17 6.28
C TYR A 129 -2.97 -12.36 7.76
N HIS A 130 -3.73 -11.47 8.40
CA HIS A 130 -4.20 -11.75 9.76
C HIS A 130 -5.11 -12.98 9.79
N LYS A 131 -6.10 -13.07 8.89
CA LYS A 131 -7.01 -14.23 8.78
C LYS A 131 -6.23 -15.52 8.51
N ILE A 132 -5.21 -15.44 7.64
CA ILE A 132 -4.31 -16.58 7.36
C ILE A 132 -3.51 -16.98 8.59
N GLN A 133 -2.90 -16.03 9.28
CA GLN A 133 -2.10 -16.31 10.47
C GLN A 133 -2.96 -16.86 11.61
N GLU A 134 -4.21 -16.39 11.75
CA GLU A 134 -5.19 -16.92 12.70
C GLU A 134 -5.58 -18.36 12.36
N ALA A 135 -5.88 -18.66 11.08
CA ALA A 135 -6.14 -20.03 10.64
C ALA A 135 -4.94 -20.96 10.90
N MET A 136 -3.72 -20.49 10.62
CA MET A 136 -2.49 -21.23 10.92
C MET A 136 -2.26 -21.42 12.42
N ASP A 137 -2.62 -20.44 13.27
CA ASP A 137 -2.57 -20.55 14.74
C ASP A 137 -3.53 -21.63 15.26
N ALA A 138 -4.67 -21.79 14.58
CA ALA A 138 -5.61 -22.88 14.81
C ALA A 138 -5.18 -24.22 14.17
N GLY A 139 -4.03 -24.29 13.51
CA GLY A 139 -3.53 -25.50 12.84
C GLY A 139 -4.28 -25.82 11.54
N ILE A 140 -4.90 -24.84 10.90
CA ILE A 140 -5.70 -24.99 9.67
C ILE A 140 -4.93 -24.44 8.47
N GLN A 141 -5.11 -25.07 7.30
CA GLN A 141 -4.52 -24.65 6.03
C GLN A 141 -5.37 -23.54 5.39
N THR A 142 -4.74 -22.63 4.66
CA THR A 142 -5.42 -21.70 3.75
C THR A 142 -4.76 -21.77 2.39
N ASP A 143 -5.54 -22.01 1.34
CA ASP A 143 -5.04 -21.91 -0.03
C ASP A 143 -5.40 -20.54 -0.60
N MET A 144 -4.42 -19.90 -1.23
CA MET A 144 -4.58 -18.60 -1.86
C MET A 144 -4.13 -18.66 -3.31
N VAL A 145 -4.96 -18.13 -4.19
CA VAL A 145 -4.70 -17.95 -5.60
C VAL A 145 -4.46 -16.47 -5.88
N PHE A 146 -3.27 -16.16 -6.35
CA PHE A 146 -2.89 -14.84 -6.84
C PHE A 146 -3.33 -14.73 -8.31
N LEU A 147 -4.14 -13.72 -8.60
CA LEU A 147 -4.74 -13.48 -9.91
C LEU A 147 -4.08 -12.26 -10.55
N ASP A 148 -3.63 -12.41 -11.80
CA ASP A 148 -3.01 -11.34 -12.60
C ASP A 148 -3.84 -11.15 -13.87
N PHE A 149 -4.28 -9.94 -14.16
CA PHE A 149 -4.99 -9.63 -15.40
C PHE A 149 -4.01 -9.33 -16.55
N SER A 150 -4.33 -9.82 -17.73
CA SER A 150 -3.64 -9.48 -18.97
C SER A 150 -4.00 -8.04 -19.37
N LYS A 151 -3.03 -7.12 -19.22
CA LYS A 151 -3.14 -5.69 -19.62
C LYS A 151 -4.38 -5.00 -19.03
N ALA A 152 -4.67 -5.21 -17.75
CA ALA A 152 -5.91 -4.81 -17.07
C ALA A 152 -6.51 -3.45 -17.48
N PHE A 153 -5.73 -2.37 -17.40
CA PHE A 153 -6.20 -1.02 -17.74
C PHE A 153 -6.49 -0.84 -19.23
N ASP A 154 -5.74 -1.53 -20.09
CA ASP A 154 -5.87 -1.43 -21.54
C ASP A 154 -7.02 -2.31 -22.07
N SER A 155 -7.43 -3.33 -21.32
CA SER A 155 -8.47 -4.30 -21.70
C SER A 155 -9.92 -3.83 -21.44
N VAL A 156 -10.10 -2.74 -20.69
CA VAL A 156 -11.45 -2.25 -20.30
C VAL A 156 -12.31 -1.96 -21.52
N ASN A 157 -13.40 -2.71 -21.70
CA ASN A 157 -14.32 -2.49 -22.81
C ASN A 157 -15.19 -1.24 -22.55
N HIS A 158 -15.15 -0.28 -23.47
CA HIS A 158 -15.84 1.01 -23.30
C HIS A 158 -17.35 0.86 -23.16
N HIS A 159 -18.00 0.06 -24.01
CA HIS A 159 -19.46 -0.12 -23.95
C HIS A 159 -19.91 -0.71 -22.61
N LYS A 160 -19.18 -1.71 -22.12
CA LYS A 160 -19.43 -2.35 -20.82
C LYS A 160 -19.17 -1.41 -19.65
N LEU A 161 -18.13 -0.57 -19.73
CA LEU A 161 -17.87 0.46 -18.73
C LEU A 161 -19.00 1.49 -18.70
N ILE A 162 -19.45 1.98 -19.86
CA ILE A 162 -20.58 2.91 -19.97
C ILE A 162 -21.87 2.32 -19.41
N PHE A 163 -22.08 1.01 -19.55
CA PHE A 163 -23.18 0.30 -18.90
C PHE A 163 -23.02 0.31 -17.36
N LYS A 164 -21.85 -0.06 -16.83
CA LYS A 164 -21.59 -0.05 -15.38
C LYS A 164 -21.70 1.33 -14.74
N LEU A 165 -21.34 2.40 -15.45
CA LEU A 165 -21.54 3.77 -14.96
C LEU A 165 -23.02 4.04 -14.62
N LYS A 166 -23.97 3.53 -15.42
CA LYS A 166 -25.40 3.66 -15.13
C LYS A 166 -25.81 2.89 -13.88
N LEU A 167 -25.26 1.68 -13.68
CA LEU A 167 -25.51 0.89 -12.47
C LEU A 167 -24.98 1.59 -11.21
N PHE A 168 -23.90 2.35 -11.34
CA PHE A 168 -23.41 3.25 -10.29
C PHE A 168 -24.22 4.54 -10.16
N GLY A 169 -25.37 4.69 -10.84
CA GLY A 169 -26.22 5.87 -10.77
C GLY A 169 -25.71 7.09 -11.55
N ILE A 170 -24.62 6.96 -12.32
CA ILE A 170 -24.11 8.04 -13.17
C ILE A 170 -24.94 8.10 -14.44
N THR A 171 -25.76 9.14 -14.56
CA THR A 171 -26.74 9.33 -15.65
C THR A 171 -26.71 10.77 -16.19
N GLY A 172 -27.52 11.04 -17.22
CA GLY A 172 -27.66 12.36 -17.85
C GLY A 172 -26.36 12.88 -18.47
N LYS A 173 -26.14 14.19 -18.42
CA LYS A 173 -25.02 14.85 -19.11
C LYS A 173 -23.63 14.37 -18.70
N LEU A 174 -23.44 13.97 -17.45
CA LEU A 174 -22.16 13.39 -17.03
C LEU A 174 -21.92 12.02 -17.67
N HIS A 175 -22.98 11.21 -17.80
CA HIS A 175 -22.90 9.91 -18.48
C HIS A 175 -22.55 10.10 -19.97
N ASP A 176 -23.21 11.05 -20.64
CA ASP A 176 -22.92 11.42 -22.02
C ASP A 176 -21.47 11.90 -22.16
N TRP A 177 -21.01 12.75 -21.24
CA TRP A 177 -19.64 13.24 -21.22
C TRP A 177 -18.62 12.12 -21.04
N LEU A 178 -18.86 11.17 -20.13
CA LEU A 178 -17.96 10.02 -19.93
C LEU A 178 -17.95 9.07 -21.14
N LYS A 179 -19.09 8.92 -21.82
CA LYS A 179 -19.18 8.21 -23.09
C LYS A 179 -18.35 8.89 -24.18
N ASP A 180 -18.47 10.21 -24.31
CA ASP A 180 -17.69 10.97 -25.28
C ASP A 180 -16.19 11.03 -24.92
N TYR A 181 -15.86 11.10 -23.63
CA TYR A 181 -14.49 11.08 -23.11
C TYR A 181 -13.72 9.82 -23.52
N LEU A 182 -14.39 8.66 -23.55
CA LEU A 182 -13.79 7.38 -23.95
C LEU A 182 -13.81 7.16 -25.48
N SER A 183 -14.71 7.83 -26.19
CA SER A 183 -14.94 7.61 -27.63
C SER A 183 -14.01 8.45 -28.51
N ASN A 184 -13.69 7.94 -29.71
CA ASN A 184 -12.92 8.62 -30.75
C ASN A 184 -11.58 9.19 -30.25
N ARG A 185 -10.93 8.48 -29.31
CA ARG A 185 -9.60 8.82 -28.83
C ARG A 185 -8.53 8.28 -29.76
N SER A 186 -7.42 8.99 -29.84
CA SER A 186 -6.23 8.56 -30.55
C SER A 186 -4.99 8.70 -29.68
N GLN A 187 -3.97 7.91 -29.98
CA GLN A 187 -2.70 7.93 -29.28
C GLN A 187 -1.53 7.81 -30.26
N GLN A 188 -0.43 8.46 -29.96
CA GLN A 188 0.81 8.40 -30.74
C GLN A 188 2.00 8.16 -29.81
N THR A 189 3.00 7.41 -30.23
CA THR A 189 4.17 7.10 -29.39
C THR A 189 5.28 8.10 -29.63
N THR A 190 5.84 8.65 -28.55
CA THR A 190 6.99 9.57 -28.63
C THR A 190 8.22 8.95 -27.97
N VAL A 191 9.31 8.81 -28.72
CA VAL A 191 10.60 8.30 -28.24
C VAL A 191 11.70 9.23 -28.71
N LEU A 192 12.49 9.74 -27.75
CA LEU A 192 13.64 10.62 -28.03
C LEU A 192 13.32 11.80 -28.96
N GLY A 193 12.11 12.37 -28.83
CA GLY A 193 11.65 13.51 -29.63
C GLY A 193 10.99 13.16 -30.96
N ALA A 194 11.12 11.93 -31.46
CA ALA A 194 10.39 11.45 -32.63
C ALA A 194 8.99 10.96 -32.23
N THR A 195 7.97 11.24 -33.05
CA THR A 195 6.57 10.87 -32.78
C THR A 195 5.99 10.06 -33.93
N SER A 196 5.29 8.97 -33.61
CA SER A 196 4.62 8.12 -34.61
C SER A 196 3.36 8.76 -35.18
N MET A 197 2.79 8.16 -36.22
CA MET A 197 1.41 8.47 -36.61
C MET A 197 0.42 8.12 -35.48
N PRO A 198 -0.67 8.90 -35.32
CA PRO A 198 -1.73 8.57 -34.36
C PRO A 198 -2.51 7.31 -34.76
N LEU A 199 -2.84 6.49 -33.78
CA LEU A 199 -3.70 5.32 -33.91
C LEU A 199 -4.93 5.45 -32.98
N PRO A 200 -6.09 4.90 -33.38
CA PRO A 200 -7.28 4.92 -32.53
C PRO A 200 -7.12 4.06 -31.27
N VAL A 201 -7.75 4.48 -30.19
CA VAL A 201 -7.85 3.73 -28.93
C VAL A 201 -9.18 3.01 -28.88
N LEU A 202 -9.16 1.69 -29.06
CA LEU A 202 -10.39 0.87 -29.19
C LEU A 202 -10.88 0.29 -27.85
N SER A 203 -10.04 0.29 -26.82
CA SER A 203 -10.35 -0.21 -25.48
C SER A 203 -9.41 0.42 -24.46
N GLY A 204 -9.76 0.24 -23.19
CA GLY A 204 -8.95 0.65 -22.05
C GLY A 204 -9.28 2.03 -21.51
N VAL A 205 -8.74 2.32 -20.34
CA VAL A 205 -8.74 3.63 -19.72
C VAL A 205 -7.32 4.22 -19.74
N PRO A 206 -7.12 5.51 -20.07
CA PRO A 206 -5.77 6.04 -20.29
C PRO A 206 -4.88 5.94 -19.04
N GLN A 207 -3.71 5.28 -19.17
CA GLN A 207 -2.73 5.15 -18.08
C GLN A 207 -1.99 6.47 -17.85
N GLY A 208 -2.54 7.32 -16.99
CA GLY A 208 -2.04 8.69 -16.75
C GLY A 208 -3.15 9.73 -16.61
N SER A 209 -4.39 9.34 -16.89
CA SER A 209 -5.60 10.09 -16.57
C SER A 209 -5.86 10.16 -15.06
N ILE A 210 -6.68 11.12 -14.64
CA ILE A 210 -7.17 11.26 -13.26
C ILE A 210 -8.40 10.38 -13.04
N LEU A 211 -9.29 10.26 -14.03
CA LEU A 211 -10.49 9.43 -13.95
C LEU A 211 -10.23 7.94 -14.21
N GLY A 212 -9.21 7.58 -15.00
CA GLY A 212 -8.94 6.20 -15.39
C GLY A 212 -8.88 5.20 -14.24
N PRO A 213 -8.15 5.47 -13.14
CA PRO A 213 -8.14 4.60 -11.97
C PRO A 213 -9.53 4.34 -11.39
N ILE A 214 -10.38 5.36 -11.30
CA ILE A 214 -11.74 5.24 -10.74
C ILE A 214 -12.68 4.51 -11.70
N LEU A 215 -12.58 4.79 -13.00
CA LEU A 215 -13.31 4.07 -14.03
C LEU A 215 -12.95 2.58 -14.03
N PHE A 216 -11.67 2.25 -13.82
CA PHE A 216 -11.23 0.88 -13.65
C PHE A 216 -11.85 0.23 -12.40
N LEU A 217 -11.87 0.93 -11.25
CA LEU A 217 -12.49 0.40 -10.03
C LEU A 217 -13.98 0.08 -10.23
N ILE A 218 -14.74 0.98 -10.89
CA ILE A 218 -16.14 0.73 -11.27
C ILE A 218 -16.24 -0.51 -12.15
N TYR A 219 -15.32 -0.66 -13.10
CA TYR A 219 -15.33 -1.77 -14.04
C TYR A 219 -15.15 -3.13 -13.39
N ILE A 220 -14.29 -3.25 -12.38
CA ILE A 220 -14.01 -4.53 -11.72
C ILE A 220 -14.84 -4.79 -10.47
N ASN A 221 -15.68 -3.84 -10.05
CA ASN A 221 -16.26 -3.83 -8.70
C ASN A 221 -17.04 -5.10 -8.32
N ASP A 222 -17.81 -5.64 -9.27
CA ASP A 222 -18.68 -6.81 -9.11
C ASP A 222 -17.93 -8.16 -9.15
N ILE A 223 -16.62 -8.17 -9.39
CA ILE A 223 -15.83 -9.42 -9.37
C ILE A 223 -15.96 -10.12 -8.01
N VAL A 224 -16.11 -9.35 -6.93
CA VAL A 224 -16.29 -9.87 -5.57
C VAL A 224 -17.56 -10.66 -5.35
N GLU A 225 -18.55 -10.52 -6.24
CA GLU A 225 -19.87 -11.10 -6.09
C GLU A 225 -19.94 -12.52 -6.65
N VAL A 226 -18.95 -12.94 -7.45
CA VAL A 226 -18.95 -14.26 -8.12
C VAL A 226 -18.29 -15.36 -7.29
N VAL A 227 -17.64 -15.00 -6.18
CA VAL A 227 -16.99 -15.95 -5.27
C VAL A 227 -17.90 -16.29 -4.09
N HIS A 228 -17.76 -17.50 -3.56
CA HIS A 228 -18.52 -17.98 -2.41
C HIS A 228 -18.30 -17.09 -1.18
N ARG A 229 -19.36 -16.86 -0.40
CA ARG A 229 -19.33 -16.00 0.81
C ARG A 229 -18.29 -16.41 1.88
N ASP A 230 -17.92 -17.68 1.91
CA ASP A 230 -16.93 -18.25 2.84
C ASP A 230 -15.49 -18.18 2.30
N SER A 231 -15.35 -17.78 1.04
CA SER A 231 -14.06 -17.49 0.42
C SER A 231 -13.75 -16.00 0.56
N GLY A 232 -12.47 -15.68 0.71
CA GLY A 232 -12.00 -14.30 0.77
C GLY A 232 -11.56 -13.81 -0.61
N MET A 233 -11.90 -12.58 -0.94
CA MET A 233 -11.27 -11.83 -2.03
C MET A 233 -10.61 -10.57 -1.49
N ALA A 234 -9.48 -10.19 -2.05
CA ALA A 234 -8.86 -8.89 -1.79
C ALA A 234 -8.34 -8.28 -3.08
N LEU A 235 -8.69 -7.01 -3.30
CA LEU A 235 -8.35 -6.27 -4.51
C LEU A 235 -7.46 -5.07 -4.16
N TYR A 236 -6.49 -4.77 -5.00
CA TYR A 236 -5.74 -3.52 -5.00
C TYR A 236 -5.55 -3.10 -6.44
N ALA A 237 -6.49 -2.32 -6.96
CA ALA A 237 -6.59 -2.08 -8.39
C ALA A 237 -6.69 -3.42 -9.14
N ASP A 238 -5.78 -3.68 -10.08
CA ASP A 238 -5.69 -4.89 -10.89
C ASP A 238 -5.12 -6.10 -10.13
N ASP A 239 -4.30 -5.88 -9.11
CA ASP A 239 -3.80 -6.97 -8.26
C ASP A 239 -4.96 -7.55 -7.45
N SER A 240 -5.28 -8.83 -7.68
CA SER A 240 -6.37 -9.52 -7.01
C SER A 240 -5.93 -10.88 -6.48
N LYS A 241 -6.60 -11.34 -5.42
CA LYS A 241 -6.36 -12.67 -4.84
C LYS A 241 -7.67 -13.25 -4.29
N CYS A 242 -7.86 -14.53 -4.52
CA CYS A 242 -8.94 -15.33 -3.95
C CYS A 242 -8.32 -16.34 -2.98
N PHE A 243 -8.89 -16.53 -1.80
CA PHE A 243 -8.34 -17.45 -0.80
C PHE A 243 -9.42 -18.11 0.03
N ARG A 244 -9.16 -19.33 0.50
CA ARG A 244 -10.11 -20.08 1.30
C ARG A 244 -9.40 -20.92 2.36
N VAL A 245 -10.00 -20.97 3.55
CA VAL A 245 -9.59 -21.88 4.62
C VAL A 245 -9.97 -23.30 4.24
N ILE A 246 -9.00 -24.21 4.24
CA ILE A 246 -9.15 -25.60 3.79
C ILE A 246 -9.16 -26.53 4.99
N LYS A 247 -10.35 -27.00 5.37
CA LYS A 247 -10.54 -27.99 6.45
C LYS A 247 -10.75 -29.39 5.88
N SER A 248 -11.28 -29.48 4.66
CA SER A 248 -11.65 -30.70 3.95
C SER A 248 -11.38 -30.57 2.45
N LEU A 249 -11.42 -31.69 1.72
CA LEU A 249 -11.33 -31.68 0.25
C LEU A 249 -12.47 -30.87 -0.40
N ASN A 250 -13.67 -30.88 0.22
CA ASN A 250 -14.80 -30.09 -0.25
C ASN A 250 -14.49 -28.58 -0.26
N ASP A 251 -13.71 -28.08 0.70
CA ASP A 251 -13.29 -26.68 0.68
C ASP A 251 -12.40 -26.36 -0.52
N SER A 252 -11.51 -27.28 -0.89
CA SER A 252 -10.69 -27.11 -2.08
C SER A 252 -11.52 -27.17 -3.36
N LEU A 253 -12.55 -28.02 -3.44
CA LEU A 253 -13.49 -28.03 -4.57
C LEU A 253 -14.29 -26.72 -4.66
N LEU A 254 -14.69 -26.15 -3.53
CA LEU A 254 -15.36 -24.84 -3.52
C LEU A 254 -14.42 -23.72 -3.97
N LEU A 255 -13.15 -23.74 -3.58
CA LEU A 255 -12.17 -22.79 -4.11
C LEU A 255 -11.96 -22.97 -5.63
N GLN A 256 -11.97 -24.19 -6.15
CA GLN A 256 -11.96 -24.41 -7.60
C GLN A 256 -13.21 -23.82 -8.27
N SER A 257 -14.40 -24.04 -7.70
CA SER A 257 -15.64 -23.46 -8.20
C SER A 257 -15.59 -21.92 -8.23
N ASP A 258 -14.96 -21.29 -7.24
CA ASP A 258 -14.74 -19.84 -7.24
C ASP A 258 -13.86 -19.40 -8.42
N LEU A 259 -12.81 -20.16 -8.75
CA LEU A 259 -11.96 -19.88 -9.91
C LEU A 259 -12.72 -20.05 -11.22
N ASP A 260 -13.59 -21.05 -11.33
CA ASP A 260 -14.42 -21.26 -12.53
C ASP A 260 -15.41 -20.10 -12.73
N ASN A 261 -15.99 -19.59 -11.63
CA ASN A 261 -16.83 -18.39 -11.65
C ASN A 261 -16.04 -17.14 -12.06
N LEU A 262 -14.84 -16.97 -11.54
CA LEU A 262 -13.94 -15.87 -11.92
C LEU A 262 -13.54 -15.96 -13.39
N SER A 263 -13.23 -17.15 -13.89
CA SER A 263 -12.98 -17.41 -15.32
C SER A 263 -14.17 -17.03 -16.19
N SER A 264 -15.39 -17.36 -15.76
CA SER A 264 -16.62 -17.00 -16.48
C SER A 264 -16.84 -15.48 -16.46
N TRP A 265 -16.69 -14.84 -15.31
CA TRP A 265 -16.76 -13.38 -15.15
C TRP A 265 -15.74 -12.67 -16.05
N SER A 266 -14.50 -13.15 -16.09
CA SER A 266 -13.41 -12.63 -16.92
C SER A 266 -13.81 -12.60 -18.40
N LYS A 267 -14.36 -13.70 -18.91
CA LYS A 267 -14.85 -13.79 -20.30
C LYS A 267 -16.02 -12.84 -20.54
N SER A 268 -17.00 -12.83 -19.64
CA SER A 268 -18.17 -11.94 -19.72
C SER A 268 -17.81 -10.46 -19.71
N TRP A 269 -16.71 -10.07 -19.07
CA TRP A 269 -16.26 -8.67 -18.97
C TRP A 269 -15.01 -8.35 -19.80
N ASN A 270 -14.53 -9.24 -20.67
CA ASN A 270 -13.29 -9.03 -21.46
C ASN A 270 -12.08 -8.63 -20.60
N MET A 271 -11.93 -9.27 -19.44
CA MET A 271 -10.85 -9.02 -18.47
C MET A 271 -10.03 -10.28 -18.28
N ASP A 272 -9.37 -10.71 -19.34
CA ASP A 272 -8.64 -11.98 -19.37
C ASP A 272 -7.56 -12.04 -18.29
N PHE A 273 -7.47 -13.17 -17.60
CA PHE A 273 -6.36 -13.46 -16.71
C PHE A 273 -5.07 -13.75 -17.50
N ASN A 274 -3.95 -13.65 -16.82
CA ASN A 274 -2.66 -14.13 -17.27
C ASN A 274 -2.29 -15.36 -16.45
N GLU A 275 -2.71 -16.54 -16.92
CA GLU A 275 -2.61 -17.81 -16.20
C GLU A 275 -1.16 -18.11 -15.82
N THR A 276 -0.20 -17.76 -16.68
CA THR A 276 1.23 -18.00 -16.45
C THR A 276 1.81 -17.20 -15.27
N LYS A 277 1.22 -16.04 -14.97
CA LYS A 277 1.62 -15.19 -13.84
C LYS A 277 0.83 -15.47 -12.58
N CYS A 278 -0.38 -16.02 -12.73
CA CYS A 278 -1.16 -16.53 -11.61
C CYS A 278 -0.36 -17.61 -10.87
N ALA A 279 -0.61 -17.76 -9.57
CA ALA A 279 0.10 -18.71 -8.73
C ALA A 279 -0.73 -19.09 -7.51
N ILE A 280 -0.51 -20.30 -7.00
CA ILE A 280 -1.11 -20.78 -5.76
C ILE A 280 -0.06 -20.81 -4.66
N VAL A 281 -0.42 -20.34 -3.47
CA VAL A 281 0.34 -20.59 -2.24
C VAL A 281 -0.59 -21.26 -1.23
N SER A 282 -0.17 -22.42 -0.71
CA SER A 282 -0.82 -23.08 0.43
C SER A 282 -0.14 -22.64 1.71
N PHE A 283 -0.81 -21.82 2.51
CA PHE A 283 -0.34 -21.39 3.82
C PHE A 283 -0.69 -22.42 4.88
N THR A 284 0.31 -23.15 5.38
CA THR A 284 0.10 -24.24 6.35
C THR A 284 1.38 -24.61 7.07
N ARG A 285 1.23 -25.19 8.26
CA ARG A 285 2.30 -25.86 9.03
C ARG A 285 1.99 -27.33 9.31
N LYS A 286 0.92 -27.86 8.73
CA LYS A 286 0.57 -29.28 8.86
C LYS A 286 1.67 -30.12 8.23
N HIS A 287 2.02 -31.22 8.90
CA HIS A 287 2.89 -32.25 8.32
C HIS A 287 2.21 -32.95 7.12
N HIS A 288 0.89 -33.13 7.20
CA HIS A 288 0.07 -33.73 6.14
C HIS A 288 -1.01 -32.72 5.70
N PRO A 289 -0.66 -31.76 4.83
CA PRO A 289 -1.63 -30.80 4.29
C PRO A 289 -2.55 -31.48 3.25
N ILE A 290 -3.71 -30.86 2.99
CA ILE A 290 -4.57 -31.27 1.87
C ILE A 290 -3.90 -30.79 0.59
N ILE A 291 -3.66 -31.72 -0.34
CA ILE A 291 -3.01 -31.45 -1.61
C ILE A 291 -4.09 -31.45 -2.68
N GLN A 292 -4.34 -30.28 -3.26
CA GLN A 292 -5.23 -30.08 -4.39
C GLN A 292 -4.51 -29.24 -5.46
N SER A 293 -4.72 -29.60 -6.73
CA SER A 293 -4.40 -28.77 -7.88
C SER A 293 -5.59 -27.90 -8.25
N TYR A 294 -5.32 -26.65 -8.64
CA TYR A 294 -6.34 -25.72 -9.10
C TYR A 294 -6.06 -25.30 -10.54
N SER A 295 -7.12 -25.07 -11.31
CA SER A 295 -7.02 -24.56 -12.67
C SER A 295 -7.79 -23.25 -12.84
N LEU A 296 -7.37 -22.45 -13.82
CA LEU A 296 -8.03 -21.22 -14.24
C LEU A 296 -8.09 -21.23 -15.77
N ASN A 297 -9.26 -20.95 -16.34
CA ASN A 297 -9.51 -21.07 -17.78
C ASN A 297 -9.11 -22.45 -18.36
N GLY A 298 -9.25 -23.52 -17.57
CA GLY A 298 -8.86 -24.89 -17.95
C GLY A 298 -7.34 -25.16 -17.90
N SER A 299 -6.52 -24.18 -17.55
CA SER A 299 -5.06 -24.33 -17.39
C SER A 299 -4.70 -24.53 -15.93
N GLU A 300 -3.92 -25.56 -15.60
CA GLU A 300 -3.45 -25.81 -14.24
C GLU A 300 -2.52 -24.67 -13.76
N LEU A 301 -2.79 -24.16 -12.57
CA LEU A 301 -2.02 -23.08 -11.97
C LEU A 301 -0.78 -23.64 -11.25
N ARG A 302 0.33 -22.92 -11.38
CA ARG A 302 1.57 -23.29 -10.68
C ARG A 302 1.44 -23.09 -9.17
N LYS A 303 1.78 -24.13 -8.41
CA LYS A 303 1.94 -24.03 -6.95
C LYS A 303 3.35 -23.59 -6.59
N VAL A 304 3.47 -22.58 -5.74
CA VAL A 304 4.75 -22.02 -5.29
C VAL A 304 4.80 -21.94 -3.76
N ASN A 305 6.00 -22.05 -3.20
CA ASN A 305 6.24 -21.89 -1.76
C ASN A 305 6.49 -20.43 -1.37
N GLU A 306 6.76 -19.57 -2.35
CA GLU A 306 7.07 -18.17 -2.16
C GLU A 306 6.46 -17.36 -3.29
N GLN A 307 5.78 -16.27 -2.95
CA GLN A 307 5.13 -15.38 -3.89
C GLN A 307 5.29 -13.93 -3.43
N LYS A 308 5.42 -13.01 -4.39
CA LYS A 308 5.44 -11.57 -4.11
C LYS A 308 4.01 -11.02 -4.14
N ASP A 309 3.60 -10.40 -3.04
CA ASP A 309 2.28 -9.82 -2.84
C ASP A 309 2.40 -8.34 -2.47
N LEU A 310 1.90 -7.45 -3.34
CA LEU A 310 1.96 -5.99 -3.19
C LEU A 310 3.32 -5.46 -2.72
N GLY A 311 4.40 -6.05 -3.24
CA GLY A 311 5.78 -5.64 -2.93
C GLY A 311 6.46 -6.39 -1.78
N ILE A 312 5.75 -7.26 -1.05
CA ILE A 312 6.29 -8.07 0.05
C ILE A 312 6.38 -9.53 -0.39
N LEU A 313 7.49 -10.19 -0.05
CA LEU A 313 7.69 -11.61 -0.34
C LEU A 313 7.11 -12.46 0.80
N THR A 314 6.12 -13.29 0.48
CA THR A 314 5.40 -14.14 1.44
C THR A 314 5.70 -15.61 1.15
N THR A 315 5.82 -16.42 2.20
CA THR A 315 6.12 -17.85 2.11
C THR A 315 4.97 -18.69 2.68
N SER A 316 4.84 -19.94 2.22
CA SER A 316 3.82 -20.90 2.70
C SER A 316 3.84 -21.12 4.23
N SER A 317 4.99 -20.95 4.87
CA SER A 317 5.15 -21.07 6.33
C SER A 317 4.91 -19.77 7.11
N MET A 318 4.66 -18.66 6.39
CA MET A 318 4.58 -17.29 6.91
C MET A 318 5.86 -16.85 7.64
N GLU A 319 7.01 -17.28 7.13
CA GLU A 319 8.33 -16.83 7.58
C GLU A 319 8.87 -15.70 6.69
N TRP A 320 9.45 -14.69 7.32
CA TRP A 320 9.90 -13.45 6.65
C TRP A 320 11.38 -13.45 6.27
N SER A 321 12.05 -14.59 6.38
CA SER A 321 13.51 -14.71 6.22
C SER A 321 14.01 -14.26 4.85
N SER A 322 13.36 -14.72 3.79
CA SER A 322 13.67 -14.39 2.39
C SER A 322 13.36 -12.93 2.08
N HIS A 323 12.23 -12.41 2.57
CA HIS A 323 11.87 -10.99 2.44
C HIS A 323 12.90 -10.08 3.11
N VAL A 324 13.26 -10.35 4.37
CA VAL A 324 14.27 -9.58 5.09
C VAL A 324 15.61 -9.61 4.37
N ALA A 325 16.02 -10.77 3.86
CA ALA A 325 17.26 -10.90 3.09
C ALA A 325 17.23 -10.04 1.82
N THR A 326 16.10 -10.06 1.11
CA THR A 326 15.87 -9.28 -0.11
C THR A 326 15.89 -7.78 0.15
N VAL A 327 15.19 -7.31 1.19
CA VAL A 327 15.17 -5.89 1.59
C VAL A 327 16.56 -5.43 2.02
N CYS A 328 17.28 -6.23 2.82
CA CYS A 328 18.66 -5.92 3.23
C CYS A 328 19.62 -5.86 2.03
N SER A 329 19.51 -6.79 1.07
CA SER A 329 20.30 -6.77 -0.15
C SER A 329 20.05 -5.50 -0.97
N LYS A 330 18.77 -5.16 -1.19
CA LYS A 330 18.38 -3.92 -1.87
C LYS A 330 18.91 -2.68 -1.14
N ALA A 331 18.73 -2.60 0.18
CA ALA A 331 19.21 -1.50 1.00
C ALA A 331 20.74 -1.33 0.94
N ASN A 332 21.49 -2.43 0.89
CA ASN A 332 22.94 -2.38 0.72
C ASN A 332 23.37 -1.90 -0.66
N ARG A 333 22.69 -2.34 -1.73
CA ARG A 333 22.94 -1.84 -3.09
C ARG A 333 22.68 -0.34 -3.18
N THR A 334 21.54 0.12 -2.65
CA THR A 334 21.18 1.54 -2.59
C THR A 334 22.19 2.34 -1.75
N LEU A 335 22.59 1.83 -0.58
CA LEU A 335 23.63 2.47 0.23
C LEU A 335 24.97 2.54 -0.52
N GLY A 336 25.37 1.48 -1.22
CA GLY A 336 26.57 1.46 -2.05
C GLY A 336 26.52 2.49 -3.18
N TYR A 337 25.37 2.63 -3.84
CA TYR A 337 25.14 3.65 -4.86
C TYR A 337 25.29 5.07 -4.28
N ILE A 338 24.60 5.38 -3.18
CA ILE A 338 24.72 6.68 -2.49
C ILE A 338 26.16 6.96 -2.09
N ARG A 339 26.86 5.96 -1.57
CA ARG A 339 28.27 6.12 -1.17
C ARG A 339 29.17 6.52 -2.33
N ARG A 340 28.93 6.01 -3.54
CA ARG A 340 29.73 6.35 -4.73
C ARG A 340 29.32 7.70 -5.31
N CYS A 341 28.02 7.93 -5.47
CA CYS A 341 27.51 9.13 -6.13
C CYS A 341 27.45 10.37 -5.23
N SER A 342 27.63 10.20 -3.92
CA SER A 342 27.48 11.27 -2.93
C SER A 342 28.64 11.34 -1.93
N ALA A 343 29.81 10.81 -2.30
CA ALA A 343 31.01 10.81 -1.45
C ALA A 343 31.45 12.23 -1.08
N GLU A 344 31.41 13.13 -2.06
CA GLU A 344 31.86 14.52 -1.95
C GLU A 344 30.88 15.42 -1.17
N ILE A 345 29.65 14.94 -0.90
CA ILE A 345 28.68 15.74 -0.14
C ILE A 345 29.19 15.95 1.29
N GLY A 346 29.66 17.16 1.58
CA GLY A 346 30.13 17.54 2.92
C GLY A 346 29.00 17.58 3.95
N SER A 347 27.84 18.12 3.55
CA SER A 347 26.68 18.30 4.44
C SER A 347 26.21 16.99 5.06
N LEU A 348 26.24 16.94 6.40
CA LEU A 348 25.71 15.82 7.17
C LEU A 348 24.20 15.65 6.94
N ASN A 349 23.47 16.77 6.91
CA ASN A 349 22.03 16.77 6.72
C ASN A 349 21.65 16.21 5.34
N ALA A 350 22.35 16.61 4.27
CA ALA A 350 22.10 16.08 2.93
C ALA A 350 22.32 14.56 2.86
N ARG A 351 23.45 14.07 3.40
CA ARG A 351 23.73 12.63 3.44
C ARG A 351 22.71 11.86 4.29
N ARG A 352 22.30 12.42 5.43
CA ARG A 352 21.25 11.85 6.28
C ARG A 352 19.92 11.79 5.54
N THR A 353 19.53 12.85 4.84
CA THR A 353 18.32 12.87 4.02
C THR A 353 18.35 11.77 2.98
N LEU A 354 19.43 11.64 2.19
CA LEU A 354 19.61 10.57 1.20
C LEU A 354 19.47 9.18 1.83
N TYR A 355 20.11 8.93 2.98
CA TYR A 355 19.98 7.66 3.69
C TYR A 355 18.53 7.39 4.12
N THR A 356 17.89 8.37 4.76
CA THR A 356 16.55 8.18 5.31
C THR A 356 15.47 8.06 4.24
N SER A 357 15.60 8.75 3.11
CA SER A 357 14.63 8.74 2.01
C SER A 357 14.80 7.54 1.07
N LEU A 358 16.03 7.05 0.86
CA LEU A 358 16.31 5.99 -0.13
C LEU A 358 16.64 4.63 0.49
N VAL A 359 17.29 4.59 1.67
CA VAL A 359 17.71 3.32 2.30
C VAL A 359 16.78 2.93 3.43
N ARG A 360 16.54 3.80 4.41
CA ARG A 360 15.68 3.49 5.56
C ARG A 360 14.22 3.26 5.15
N SER A 361 13.75 3.98 4.13
CA SER A 361 12.41 3.83 3.57
C SER A 361 12.13 2.40 3.07
N LEU A 362 13.16 1.68 2.58
CA LEU A 362 13.03 0.29 2.14
C LEU A 362 12.64 -0.66 3.28
N PHE A 363 13.13 -0.40 4.49
CA PHE A 363 12.73 -1.16 5.69
C PHE A 363 11.37 -0.73 6.23
N SER A 364 10.88 0.45 5.84
CA SER A 364 9.63 1.01 6.38
C SER A 364 8.39 0.45 5.66
N TYR A 365 8.51 0.17 4.36
CA TYR A 365 7.40 -0.29 3.52
C TYR A 365 6.81 -1.62 4.02
N GLY A 366 5.52 -1.57 4.40
CA GLY A 366 4.74 -2.72 4.87
C GLY A 366 5.33 -3.44 6.10
N SER A 367 6.19 -2.78 6.86
CA SER A 367 6.84 -3.34 8.06
C SER A 367 5.84 -3.86 9.10
N GLN A 368 4.63 -3.30 9.13
CA GLN A 368 3.53 -3.78 9.94
C GLN A 368 3.26 -5.27 9.70
N LEU A 369 3.41 -5.76 8.48
CA LEU A 369 3.23 -7.18 8.19
C LEU A 369 4.45 -8.02 8.61
N TRP A 370 5.67 -7.62 8.21
CA TRP A 370 6.83 -8.50 8.17
C TRP A 370 7.94 -8.21 9.18
N ALA A 371 7.86 -7.11 9.96
CA ALA A 371 8.96 -6.66 10.83
C ALA A 371 9.58 -7.83 11.63
N PRO A 372 10.90 -8.04 11.52
CA PRO A 372 11.53 -9.25 12.03
C PRO A 372 11.48 -9.32 13.55
N GLN A 373 11.07 -10.46 14.09
CA GLN A 373 11.05 -10.72 15.54
C GLN A 373 12.19 -11.65 16.00
N LYS A 374 12.90 -12.29 15.06
CA LYS A 374 14.05 -13.14 15.36
C LYS A 374 15.34 -12.30 15.35
N ILE A 375 16.16 -12.45 16.39
CA ILE A 375 17.41 -11.70 16.62
C ILE A 375 18.33 -11.72 15.39
N LYS A 376 18.49 -12.89 14.76
CA LYS A 376 19.28 -13.06 13.53
C LYS A 376 18.91 -12.04 12.43
N TYR A 377 17.62 -11.85 12.20
CA TYR A 377 17.10 -10.98 11.13
C TYR A 377 17.11 -9.51 11.54
N ILE A 378 16.86 -9.20 12.81
CA ILE A 378 17.06 -7.87 13.38
C ILE A 378 18.51 -7.42 13.18
N ASN A 379 19.47 -8.27 13.58
CA ASN A 379 20.90 -8.00 13.42
C ASN A 379 21.31 -7.83 11.95
N MET A 380 20.69 -8.59 11.04
CA MET A 380 20.92 -8.44 9.60
C MET A 380 20.53 -7.04 9.09
N MET A 381 19.35 -6.55 9.49
CA MET A 381 18.87 -5.21 9.18
C MET A 381 19.76 -4.13 9.84
N GLU A 382 20.05 -4.25 11.13
CA GLU A 382 20.87 -3.31 11.89
C GLU A 382 22.29 -3.18 11.32
N ARG A 383 22.88 -4.25 10.77
CA ARG A 383 24.18 -4.21 10.08
C ARG A 383 24.18 -3.25 8.88
N VAL A 384 23.04 -3.03 8.23
CA VAL A 384 22.92 -2.03 7.15
C VAL A 384 23.01 -0.62 7.73
N GLN A 385 22.22 -0.31 8.77
CA GLN A 385 22.27 1.01 9.42
C GLN A 385 23.62 1.27 10.09
N ARG A 386 24.26 0.27 10.71
CA ARG A 386 25.62 0.39 11.26
C ARG A 386 26.66 0.79 10.20
N ARG A 387 26.56 0.26 8.98
CA ARG A 387 27.43 0.68 7.87
C ARG A 387 27.09 2.07 7.38
N ALA A 388 25.80 2.39 7.25
CA ALA A 388 25.35 3.71 6.82
C ALA A 388 25.84 4.81 7.77
N THR A 389 25.64 4.63 9.08
CA THR A 389 26.04 5.61 10.10
C THR A 389 27.55 5.89 10.13
N LYS A 390 28.42 4.93 9.75
CA LYS A 390 29.87 5.16 9.54
C LYS A 390 30.09 6.12 8.37
N PHE A 391 29.47 5.82 7.23
CA PHE A 391 29.55 6.67 6.03
C PHE A 391 29.01 8.09 6.28
N LEU A 392 27.84 8.21 6.93
CA LEU A 392 27.21 9.49 7.22
C LEU A 392 28.09 10.40 8.10
N LEU A 393 28.88 9.82 9.00
CA LEU A 393 29.80 10.58 9.86
C LEU A 393 31.23 10.66 9.31
N LYS A 394 31.49 10.18 8.08
CA LYS A 394 32.84 10.03 7.49
C LYS A 394 33.83 9.30 8.41
N LEU A 395 33.35 8.30 9.16
CA LEU A 395 34.18 7.53 10.08
C LEU A 395 34.88 6.39 9.34
N PRO A 396 36.11 6.03 9.77
CA PRO A 396 36.83 4.88 9.22
C PRO A 396 36.06 3.57 9.47
N PHE A 397 36.37 2.56 8.67
CA PHE A 397 35.74 1.25 8.79
C PHE A 397 35.89 0.66 10.21
N ARG A 398 37.11 0.72 10.76
CA ARG A 398 37.41 0.41 12.17
C ARG A 398 37.37 1.72 12.95
N THR A 399 36.26 1.98 13.63
CA THR A 399 36.06 3.14 14.49
C THR A 399 35.73 2.67 15.91
N LYS A 400 36.28 3.36 16.91
CA LYS A 400 35.94 3.14 18.32
C LYS A 400 34.63 3.81 18.74
N VAL A 401 34.04 4.65 17.88
CA VAL A 401 32.77 5.31 18.18
C VAL A 401 31.64 4.27 18.16
N SER A 402 31.02 4.05 19.32
CA SER A 402 29.94 3.07 19.49
C SER A 402 28.76 3.33 18.56
N TYR A 403 27.96 2.31 18.30
CA TYR A 403 26.78 2.47 17.43
C TYR A 403 25.75 3.44 18.02
N GLN A 404 25.48 3.35 19.32
CA GLN A 404 24.59 4.25 20.05
C GLN A 404 25.02 5.72 19.91
N THR A 405 26.30 6.03 20.12
CA THR A 405 26.81 7.40 19.98
C THR A 405 26.64 7.92 18.56
N ARG A 406 26.84 7.07 17.54
CA ARG A 406 26.62 7.46 16.13
C ARG A 406 25.15 7.74 15.85
N LEU A 407 24.23 6.94 16.39
CA LEU A 407 22.79 7.14 16.28
C LEU A 407 22.35 8.47 16.89
N LEU A 408 22.81 8.77 18.12
CA LEU A 408 22.53 10.02 18.81
C LEU A 408 23.03 11.24 18.03
N LYS A 409 24.28 11.21 17.56
CA LYS A 409 24.87 12.29 16.71
C LYS A 409 24.08 12.53 15.42
N LEU A 410 23.51 11.46 14.84
CA LEU A 410 22.75 11.54 13.60
C LEU A 410 21.26 11.82 13.82
N GLY A 411 20.77 11.87 15.07
CA GLY A 411 19.34 11.91 15.36
C GLY A 411 18.59 10.75 14.69
N LEU A 412 19.18 9.55 14.72
CA LEU A 412 18.59 8.32 14.22
C LEU A 412 18.27 7.39 15.39
N LEU A 413 17.19 6.63 15.25
CA LEU A 413 16.88 5.52 16.16
C LEU A 413 17.41 4.21 15.56
N PRO A 414 17.66 3.18 16.39
CA PRO A 414 17.74 1.80 15.93
C PRO A 414 16.58 1.49 14.99
N LEU A 415 16.81 0.66 13.98
CA LEU A 415 15.76 0.31 13.02
C LEU A 415 14.62 -0.42 13.72
N THR A 416 14.89 -1.25 14.74
CA THR A 416 13.83 -1.89 15.56
C THR A 416 12.88 -0.86 16.17
N TYR A 417 13.41 0.15 16.85
CA TYR A 417 12.62 1.25 17.43
C TYR A 417 11.85 2.02 16.37
N TRP A 418 12.48 2.27 15.22
CA TRP A 418 11.81 2.94 14.11
C TRP A 418 10.61 2.12 13.59
N LEU A 419 10.76 0.81 13.42
CA LEU A 419 9.67 -0.06 12.96
C LEU A 419 8.52 -0.11 13.99
N GLU A 420 8.81 -0.14 15.29
CA GLU A 420 7.75 -0.08 16.31
C GLU A 420 7.00 1.25 16.33
N ILE A 421 7.70 2.38 16.11
CA ILE A 421 7.03 3.67 15.92
C ILE A 421 6.10 3.59 14.70
N LEU A 422 6.51 2.93 13.61
CA LEU A 422 5.64 2.75 12.45
C LEU A 422 4.44 1.86 12.77
N ASP A 423 4.62 0.80 13.56
CA ASP A 423 3.53 -0.05 14.04
C ASP A 423 2.51 0.75 14.86
N LEU A 424 2.98 1.48 15.89
CA LEU A 424 2.13 2.28 16.76
C LEU A 424 1.44 3.43 16.02
N VAL A 425 2.14 4.13 15.12
CA VAL A 425 1.53 5.21 14.32
C VAL A 425 0.48 4.65 13.37
N PHE A 426 0.73 3.51 12.73
CA PHE A 426 -0.29 2.85 11.90
C PHE A 426 -1.51 2.48 12.74
N TYR A 427 -1.28 1.83 13.89
CA TYR A 427 -2.33 1.42 14.82
C TYR A 427 -3.15 2.61 15.34
N PHE A 428 -2.49 3.69 15.76
CA PHE A 428 -3.13 4.94 16.17
C PHE A 428 -4.05 5.52 15.09
N ARG A 429 -3.58 5.56 13.84
CA ARG A 429 -4.36 6.07 12.71
C ARG A 429 -5.54 5.18 12.36
N THR A 430 -5.40 3.86 12.51
CA THR A 430 -6.51 2.92 12.44
C THR A 430 -7.56 3.21 13.52
N LEU A 431 -7.15 3.38 14.78
CA LEU A 431 -8.08 3.70 15.87
C LEU A 431 -8.82 5.02 15.67
N LYS A 432 -8.23 5.98 14.95
CA LYS A 432 -8.88 7.25 14.55
C LYS A 432 -9.78 7.14 13.32
N GLY A 433 -9.89 5.97 12.69
CA GLY A 433 -10.63 5.80 11.44
C GLY A 433 -9.96 6.41 10.20
N GLU A 434 -8.70 6.84 10.30
CA GLU A 434 -7.96 7.41 9.16
C GLU A 434 -7.45 6.33 8.19
N ILE A 435 -7.30 5.10 8.69
CA ILE A 435 -6.89 3.93 7.91
C ILE A 435 -8.02 2.91 7.96
N PHE A 436 -8.53 2.54 6.80
CA PHE A 436 -9.53 1.49 6.67
C PHE A 436 -8.88 0.11 6.82
N LEU A 437 -9.44 -0.68 7.72
CA LEU A 437 -9.23 -2.12 7.83
C LEU A 437 -10.61 -2.77 7.81
N ASP A 438 -10.71 -3.96 7.21
CA ASP A 438 -11.94 -4.73 7.26
C ASP A 438 -12.25 -5.08 8.73
N ASN A 439 -13.27 -4.41 9.30
CA ASN A 439 -13.53 -4.31 10.74
C ASN A 439 -14.14 -5.56 11.38
N ASN A 440 -14.27 -6.68 10.65
CA ASN A 440 -14.84 -7.93 11.15
C ASN A 440 -13.92 -8.66 12.17
N GLY A 441 -13.41 -7.96 13.19
CA GLY A 441 -12.77 -8.53 14.38
C GLY A 441 -11.31 -8.17 14.63
N LEU A 442 -10.65 -7.41 13.75
CA LEU A 442 -9.18 -7.24 13.80
C LEU A 442 -8.67 -6.39 14.99
N VAL A 443 -9.47 -5.43 15.47
CA VAL A 443 -9.12 -4.59 16.62
C VAL A 443 -10.36 -4.41 17.49
N GLN A 444 -10.49 -5.22 18.54
CA GLN A 444 -11.49 -4.98 19.58
C GLN A 444 -10.95 -3.95 20.57
N ILE A 445 -11.64 -2.82 20.65
CA ILE A 445 -11.33 -1.75 21.59
C ILE A 445 -12.21 -1.95 22.83
N LYS A 446 -11.59 -2.05 24.01
CA LYS A 446 -12.32 -1.96 25.28
C LYS A 446 -12.08 -0.59 25.89
N GLN A 447 -13.12 0.24 25.94
CA GLN A 447 -13.10 1.40 26.83
C GLN A 447 -13.26 0.91 28.26
N GLN A 448 -12.14 0.71 28.97
CA GLN A 448 -12.20 0.53 30.42
C GLN A 448 -12.27 1.91 31.07
N ILE A 449 -13.48 2.33 31.42
CA ILE A 449 -13.68 3.39 32.41
C ILE A 449 -13.46 2.75 33.79
N ARG A 450 -12.22 2.74 34.28
CA ARG A 450 -11.97 2.40 35.69
C ARG A 450 -12.22 3.65 36.53
N ILE A 451 -13.39 3.72 37.16
CA ILE A 451 -13.64 4.66 38.27
C ILE A 451 -12.92 4.10 39.49
N SER A 452 -11.70 4.58 39.73
CA SER A 452 -10.99 4.37 40.98
C SER A 452 -11.60 5.27 42.07
N ARG A 453 -11.92 4.71 43.25
CA ARG A 453 -12.40 5.47 44.44
C ARG A 453 -11.32 6.37 45.07
N HIS A 454 -10.13 6.44 44.47
CA HIS A 454 -9.10 7.44 44.81
C HIS A 454 -8.73 8.24 43.57
N ASN A 455 -8.78 9.57 43.72
CA ASN A 455 -8.64 10.63 42.72
C ASN A 455 -7.64 10.36 41.58
N ASN A 456 -8.12 9.75 40.49
CA ASN A 456 -7.91 10.18 39.11
C ASN A 456 -8.66 9.22 38.16
N PRO A 457 -9.67 9.66 37.40
CA PRO A 457 -10.20 8.85 36.32
C PRO A 457 -9.14 8.77 35.21
N GLN A 458 -8.33 7.71 35.20
CA GLN A 458 -7.41 7.43 34.08
C GLN A 458 -8.22 6.83 32.92
N SER A 459 -8.89 7.68 32.14
CA SER A 459 -9.50 7.29 30.87
C SER A 459 -8.42 7.11 29.81
N GLY A 460 -8.22 5.89 29.33
CA GLY A 460 -7.32 5.59 28.21
C GLY A 460 -7.82 4.38 27.44
N VAL A 461 -7.78 4.46 26.10
CA VAL A 461 -8.25 3.38 25.23
C VAL A 461 -7.27 2.20 25.32
N LEU A 462 -7.72 1.09 25.89
CA LEU A 462 -6.96 -0.17 25.94
C LEU A 462 -7.38 -1.06 24.77
N ALA A 463 -6.38 -1.71 24.18
CA ALA A 463 -6.57 -2.71 23.14
C ALA A 463 -6.81 -4.08 23.77
N GLU A 464 -7.77 -4.83 23.24
CA GLU A 464 -7.82 -6.27 23.51
C GLU A 464 -6.68 -6.97 22.79
N ILE A 465 -5.97 -7.84 23.50
CA ILE A 465 -4.88 -8.63 22.92
C ILE A 465 -5.50 -9.96 22.45
N PRO A 466 -5.47 -10.27 21.15
CA PRO A 466 -5.97 -11.55 20.65
C PRO A 466 -5.24 -12.73 21.30
N ARG A 467 -5.98 -13.80 21.59
CA ARG A 467 -5.38 -15.06 22.09
C ARG A 467 -4.56 -15.69 20.97
N ALA A 468 -3.35 -16.13 21.29
CA ALA A 468 -2.44 -16.71 20.31
C ALA A 468 -1.73 -17.94 20.88
N LYS A 469 -1.89 -19.08 20.21
CA LYS A 469 -1.32 -20.39 20.61
C LYS A 469 0.14 -20.53 20.18
N THR A 470 0.50 -19.94 19.05
CA THR A 470 1.82 -20.04 18.43
C THR A 470 2.62 -18.75 18.58
N VAL A 471 3.95 -18.88 18.72
CA VAL A 471 4.88 -17.73 18.72
C VAL A 471 4.75 -16.91 17.43
N SER A 472 4.44 -17.56 16.31
CA SER A 472 4.27 -16.86 15.03
C SER A 472 3.09 -15.90 15.03
N PHE A 473 1.94 -16.33 15.56
CA PHE A 473 0.76 -15.46 15.64
C PHE A 473 0.91 -14.41 16.74
N GLN A 474 1.58 -14.74 17.84
CA GLN A 474 1.97 -13.75 18.87
C GLN A 474 2.80 -12.59 18.31
N ASN A 475 3.59 -12.87 17.28
CA ASN A 475 4.44 -11.92 16.56
C ASN A 475 3.73 -11.20 15.41
N SER A 476 2.46 -11.53 15.13
CA SER A 476 1.65 -10.81 14.14
C SER A 476 1.37 -9.38 14.59
N PHE A 477 1.04 -8.51 13.63
CA PHE A 477 0.83 -7.08 13.87
C PHE A 477 -0.14 -6.79 15.02
N PHE A 478 -1.36 -7.32 14.95
CA PHE A 478 -2.40 -6.98 15.92
C PHE A 478 -2.06 -7.47 17.32
N VAL A 479 -1.42 -8.64 17.47
CA VAL A 479 -1.04 -9.16 18.78
C VAL A 479 0.13 -8.38 19.38
N ARG A 480 1.23 -8.21 18.62
CA ARG A 480 2.43 -7.52 19.13
C ARG A 480 2.15 -6.04 19.38
N THR A 481 1.45 -5.37 18.46
CA THR A 481 1.22 -3.93 18.55
C THR A 481 0.24 -3.60 19.66
N SER A 482 -0.78 -4.43 19.91
CA SER A 482 -1.70 -4.24 21.06
C SER A 482 -0.97 -4.33 22.40
N ARG A 483 0.02 -5.23 22.53
CA ARG A 483 0.87 -5.31 23.73
C ARG A 483 1.70 -4.04 23.94
N ILE A 484 2.33 -3.55 22.88
CA ILE A 484 3.14 -2.32 22.93
C ILE A 484 2.23 -1.12 23.21
N TRP A 485 1.07 -1.02 22.55
CA TRP A 485 0.07 0.01 22.77
C TRP A 485 -0.37 0.07 24.23
N ASN A 486 -0.73 -1.07 24.83
CA ASN A 486 -1.15 -1.14 26.23
C ASN A 486 -0.05 -0.78 27.24
N SER A 487 1.23 -0.81 26.83
CA SER A 487 2.35 -0.34 27.67
C SER A 487 2.52 1.18 27.67
N LEU A 488 1.84 1.90 26.79
CA LEU A 488 1.84 3.37 26.74
C LEU A 488 1.00 3.96 27.88
N THR A 489 1.40 5.12 28.39
CA THR A 489 0.63 5.85 29.40
C THR A 489 -0.71 6.32 28.82
N PRO A 490 -1.72 6.61 29.65
CA PRO A 490 -3.00 7.14 29.17
C PRO A 490 -2.84 8.41 28.33
N VAL A 491 -1.95 9.33 28.73
CA VAL A 491 -1.65 10.57 28.01
C VAL A 491 -1.02 10.29 26.64
N GLU A 492 -0.14 9.29 26.54
CA GLU A 492 0.44 8.89 25.26
C GLU A 492 -0.60 8.32 24.30
N ARG A 493 -1.65 7.66 24.83
CA ARG A 493 -2.72 7.01 24.06
C ARG A 493 -3.91 7.90 23.74
N ASP A 494 -3.84 9.18 24.06
CA ASP A 494 -4.92 10.12 23.76
C ASP A 494 -5.17 10.20 22.24
N LEU A 495 -6.36 9.79 21.80
CA LEU A 495 -6.75 9.79 20.39
C LEU A 495 -7.14 11.20 19.88
N SER A 496 -7.29 12.18 20.76
CA SER A 496 -7.57 13.57 20.40
C SER A 496 -6.41 14.22 19.63
N GLN A 497 -5.17 13.81 19.93
CA GLN A 497 -3.98 14.36 19.30
C GLN A 497 -3.89 14.00 17.80
N SER A 498 -3.13 14.77 17.02
CA SER A 498 -2.83 14.43 15.62
C SER A 498 -1.78 13.32 15.52
N ALA A 499 -1.83 12.51 14.46
CA ALA A 499 -0.84 11.45 14.23
C ALA A 499 0.60 11.97 14.18
N ALA A 500 0.80 13.21 13.70
CA ALA A 500 2.10 13.88 13.71
C ALA A 500 2.59 14.18 15.13
N THR A 501 1.70 14.62 16.02
CA THR A 501 2.02 14.88 17.44
C THR A 501 2.29 13.59 18.18
N PHE A 502 1.47 12.56 17.98
CA PHE A 502 1.69 11.22 18.52
C PHE A 502 3.05 10.66 18.10
N LYS A 503 3.38 10.72 16.80
CA LYS A 503 4.69 10.29 16.28
C LYS A 503 5.86 11.05 16.90
N ARG A 504 5.73 12.37 17.11
CA ARG A 504 6.76 13.19 17.76
C ARG A 504 6.95 12.78 19.23
N SER A 505 5.85 12.53 19.95
CA SER A 505 5.87 12.06 21.34
C SER A 505 6.59 10.71 21.46
N LEU A 506 6.21 9.72 20.64
CA LEU A 506 6.89 8.43 20.57
C LEU A 506 8.37 8.59 20.24
N THR A 507 8.70 9.40 19.22
CA THR A 507 10.10 9.64 18.85
C THR A 507 10.91 10.18 20.03
N ARG A 508 10.35 11.08 20.85
CA ARG A 508 11.02 11.58 22.05
C ARG A 508 11.23 10.46 23.09
N LYS A 509 10.21 9.65 23.35
CA LYS A 509 10.29 8.49 24.26
C LYS A 509 11.39 7.51 23.84
N TYR A 510 11.37 7.07 22.59
CA TYR A 510 12.37 6.13 22.06
C TYR A 510 13.78 6.72 21.98
N ASN A 511 13.93 8.04 21.85
CA ASN A 511 15.24 8.70 22.00
C ASN A 511 15.72 8.70 23.45
N GLY A 512 14.82 8.79 24.44
CA GLY A 512 15.17 8.56 25.85
C GLY A 512 15.68 7.14 26.06
N LEU A 513 14.94 6.14 25.61
CA LEU A 513 15.36 4.73 25.68
C LEU A 513 16.69 4.46 24.98
N LEU A 514 16.94 5.10 23.83
CA LEU A 514 18.22 5.04 23.13
C LEU A 514 19.38 5.57 23.98
N ARG A 515 19.16 6.61 24.80
CA ARG A 515 20.20 7.14 25.69
C ARG A 515 20.41 6.28 26.92
N ASP A 516 19.31 5.84 27.53
CA ASP A 516 19.33 5.37 28.92
C ASP A 516 19.46 3.84 29.03
N VAL A 517 18.97 3.08 28.03
CA VAL A 517 18.78 1.61 28.15
C VAL A 517 19.30 0.80 26.96
N TYR A 518 19.53 1.43 25.80
CA TYR A 518 19.89 0.71 24.58
C TYR A 518 21.28 0.07 24.64
N ASP A 519 21.34 -1.24 24.36
CA ASP A 519 22.58 -1.99 24.27
C ASP A 519 23.03 -2.17 22.80
N PRO A 520 24.19 -1.61 22.39
CA PRO A 520 24.75 -1.80 21.06
C PRO A 520 25.10 -3.25 20.71
N ASP A 521 25.28 -4.14 21.67
CA ASP A 521 25.62 -5.55 21.45
C ASP A 521 24.39 -6.46 21.55
N ASN A 522 23.28 -5.95 22.11
CA ASN A 522 21.97 -6.58 22.13
C ASN A 522 20.89 -5.69 21.48
N ALA A 523 20.70 -5.85 20.16
CA ALA A 523 19.73 -5.06 19.38
C ALA A 523 18.24 -5.28 19.75
N VAL A 524 17.94 -6.18 20.71
CA VAL A 524 16.60 -6.55 21.17
C VAL A 524 16.13 -5.72 22.37
N THR A 525 16.95 -4.77 22.86
CA THR A 525 16.57 -3.94 24.02
C THR A 525 15.45 -2.96 23.69
N LEU A 526 14.21 -3.40 23.75
CA LEU A 526 13.20 -2.69 24.51
C LEU A 526 12.95 -3.51 25.76
N LYS A 527 13.25 -2.92 26.93
CA LYS A 527 12.78 -3.46 28.19
C LYS A 527 11.33 -3.01 28.33
N SER A 528 10.36 -3.91 28.14
CA SER A 528 9.00 -3.57 28.52
C SER A 528 8.92 -3.68 30.04
N ASN A 529 8.48 -2.61 30.69
CA ASN A 529 8.04 -2.71 32.08
C ASN A 529 6.77 -3.56 32.06
N CYS A 530 6.80 -4.71 32.74
CA CYS A 530 5.57 -5.45 32.98
C CYS A 530 4.63 -4.57 33.79
N VAL A 531 3.45 -4.26 33.25
CA VAL A 531 2.46 -3.35 33.89
C VAL A 531 1.97 -3.90 35.25
N LYS A 532 2.13 -5.21 35.49
CA LYS A 532 1.70 -5.88 36.72
C LYS A 532 2.76 -5.93 37.82
N CYS A 533 4.04 -6.05 37.46
CA CYS A 533 5.13 -6.19 38.45
C CYS A 533 6.20 -5.09 38.36
N HIS A 534 6.07 -4.15 37.43
CA HIS A 534 6.99 -3.02 37.21
C HIS A 534 8.46 -3.41 37.00
N VAL A 535 8.75 -4.68 36.67
CA VAL A 535 10.10 -5.16 36.39
C VAL A 535 10.46 -4.90 34.93
N ASN A 536 11.60 -4.24 34.72
CA ASN A 536 12.25 -4.10 33.42
C ASN A 536 12.79 -5.47 32.96
N ARG A 537 12.21 -6.05 31.90
CA ARG A 537 12.76 -7.28 31.29
C ARG A 537 13.07 -7.08 29.82
N GLU A 538 14.18 -7.65 29.37
CA GLU A 538 14.51 -7.73 27.96
C GLU A 538 13.38 -8.41 27.19
N LEU A 539 12.97 -7.85 26.05
CA LEU A 539 11.88 -8.40 25.23
C LEU A 539 12.15 -9.87 24.83
N ALA A 540 13.41 -10.28 24.71
CA ALA A 540 13.81 -11.68 24.49
C ALA A 540 13.29 -12.62 25.60
N HIS A 541 13.28 -12.16 26.86
CA HIS A 541 12.71 -12.90 28.00
C HIS A 541 11.19 -12.81 28.05
N VAL A 542 10.59 -11.70 27.62
CA VAL A 542 9.12 -11.51 27.54
C VAL A 542 8.50 -12.39 26.44
N LEU A 543 9.23 -12.64 25.35
CA LEU A 543 8.82 -13.51 24.25
C LEU A 543 9.00 -15.00 24.55
N GLN A 544 9.84 -15.37 25.53
CA GLN A 544 10.11 -16.77 25.91
C GLN A 544 9.33 -17.24 27.15
N LYS A 545 9.00 -16.35 28.08
CA LYS A 545 8.14 -16.65 29.23
C LYS A 545 7.21 -15.46 29.50
N PRO A 546 5.88 -15.63 29.42
CA PRO A 546 4.96 -14.56 29.79
C PRO A 546 5.13 -14.27 31.28
N CYS A 547 5.52 -13.04 31.61
CA CYS A 547 5.48 -12.56 32.99
C CYS A 547 4.06 -12.08 33.29
N CYS A 548 3.45 -12.66 34.32
CA CYS A 548 2.20 -12.20 34.92
C CYS A 548 0.99 -12.00 33.97
N PHE A 549 1.03 -12.64 32.79
CA PHE A 549 -0.10 -12.82 31.86
C PHE A 549 -0.35 -14.31 31.66
#